data_AF-A0A316QI52-F1
#
_entry.id   AF-A0A316QI52-F1
#
_cell.length_a   1.000
_cell.length_b   1.000
_cell.length_c   1.000
_cell.angle_alpha   90.00
_cell.angle_beta   90.00
_cell.angle_gamma   90.00
#
_symmetry.space_group_name_H-M   'P 1'
#
loop_
_entity.id
_entity.type
_entity.pdbx_description
1 polymer ?
#
loop_
_entity_poly.entity_id
_entity_poly.type
_entity_poly.pdbx_seq_one_letter_code
_entity_poly.pdbx_strand_id
1 'polypeptide(L)'
;MSFGSNVLFYRKKFGITQEALAEKLEVTRQTVSRWETDSAFPDMDKLLILCDLFGCNMEVLVRGNAEAENAQRHEANLEAYNKHMNVYTAQITSGVTLILAGVTAMLFLSAAGTREVVGLVTFFVCITLAVFIFVAGGVAHGNFMRENPRVEKYSADKVSAFRRKLPWFIAGATALILIGVIAVVAMTYEEGYAPEGFTLEGWEGFAAGILLTAVTIASGLYVYAGMQSAKYDVKNYNKECRKEGYLEESDGGENVPVPEEREKKSERLIGSISSVIMLSATAVYLALGFLRNLWHPGWVVFAIGGILCGIVSVVVKAIYGEK
;
A
#
# COMPACT_ATOMS: atom_id res chain seq x y z
N MET A 1 7.09 -11.30 -36.89
CA MET A 1 5.97 -10.49 -37.42
C MET A 1 6.50 -9.66 -38.58
N SER A 2 5.63 -9.08 -39.40
CA SER A 2 6.06 -8.12 -40.42
C SER A 2 6.18 -6.70 -39.85
N PHE A 3 6.88 -5.83 -40.56
CA PHE A 3 7.01 -4.41 -40.20
C PHE A 3 5.64 -3.74 -40.06
N GLY A 4 4.74 -3.95 -41.02
CA GLY A 4 3.38 -3.39 -40.98
C GLY A 4 2.59 -3.84 -39.76
N SER A 5 2.73 -5.11 -39.38
CA SER A 5 2.12 -5.65 -38.16
C SER A 5 2.66 -4.99 -36.88
N ASN A 6 3.98 -4.72 -36.83
CA ASN A 6 4.62 -4.05 -35.69
C ASN A 6 4.20 -2.58 -35.57
N VAL A 7 4.12 -1.85 -36.69
CA VAL A 7 3.62 -0.46 -36.72
C VAL A 7 2.16 -0.40 -36.26
N LEU A 8 1.32 -1.31 -36.77
CA LEU A 8 -0.09 -1.40 -36.36
C LEU A 8 -0.23 -1.68 -34.86
N PHE A 9 0.61 -2.57 -34.30
CA PHE A 9 0.63 -2.88 -32.88
C PHE A 9 0.95 -1.64 -32.04
N TYR A 10 2.06 -0.95 -32.32
CA TYR A 10 2.44 0.26 -31.57
C TYR A 10 1.39 1.37 -31.73
N ARG A 11 0.90 1.62 -32.95
CA ARG A 11 -0.15 2.63 -33.17
C ARG A 11 -1.38 2.38 -32.30
N LYS A 12 -1.86 1.12 -32.25
CA LYS A 12 -2.98 0.73 -31.38
C LYS A 12 -2.64 0.88 -29.90
N LYS A 13 -1.44 0.50 -29.48
CA LYS A 13 -0.96 0.64 -28.09
C LYS A 13 -0.99 2.10 -27.63
N PHE A 14 -0.54 3.04 -28.48
CA PHE A 14 -0.54 4.47 -28.19
C PHE A 14 -1.91 5.14 -28.43
N GLY A 15 -2.93 4.41 -28.89
CA GLY A 15 -4.26 4.95 -29.15
C GLY A 15 -4.32 5.98 -30.29
N ILE A 16 -3.35 5.95 -31.22
CA ILE A 16 -3.23 6.94 -32.30
C ILE A 16 -4.02 6.46 -33.53
N THR A 17 -4.73 7.35 -34.23
CA THR A 17 -5.37 7.01 -35.51
C THR A 17 -4.34 6.95 -36.65
N GLN A 18 -4.68 6.35 -37.79
CA GLN A 18 -3.77 6.37 -38.94
C GLN A 18 -3.52 7.80 -39.42
N GLU A 19 -4.54 8.65 -39.35
CA GLU A 19 -4.50 10.07 -39.70
C GLU A 19 -3.55 10.84 -38.77
N ALA A 20 -3.69 10.66 -37.45
CA ALA A 20 -2.83 11.35 -36.49
C ALA A 20 -1.37 10.87 -36.55
N LEU A 21 -1.14 9.58 -36.85
CA LEU A 21 0.21 9.07 -37.09
C LEU A 21 0.80 9.66 -38.38
N ALA A 22 -0.01 9.77 -39.44
CA ALA A 22 0.41 10.35 -40.70
C ALA A 22 0.77 11.84 -40.56
N GLU A 23 -0.02 12.59 -39.78
CA GLU A 23 0.25 13.99 -39.46
C GLU A 23 1.58 14.14 -38.71
N LYS A 24 1.82 13.34 -37.66
CA LYS A 24 3.10 13.36 -36.92
C LYS A 24 4.31 13.01 -37.78
N LEU A 25 4.11 12.19 -38.80
CA LEU A 25 5.15 11.76 -39.73
C LEU A 25 5.20 12.63 -40.98
N GLU A 26 4.37 13.67 -41.11
CA GLU A 26 4.26 14.51 -42.30
C GLU A 26 4.09 13.69 -43.60
N VAL A 27 3.27 12.64 -43.54
CA VAL A 27 2.90 11.80 -44.70
C VAL A 27 1.40 11.74 -44.87
N THR A 28 0.94 11.17 -45.98
CA THR A 28 -0.51 10.94 -46.16
C THR A 28 -0.98 9.75 -45.34
N ARG A 29 -2.24 9.77 -44.89
CA ARG A 29 -2.90 8.61 -44.26
C ARG A 29 -2.78 7.34 -45.11
N GLN A 30 -2.86 7.47 -46.43
CA GLN A 30 -2.70 6.35 -47.37
C GLN A 30 -1.31 5.72 -47.26
N THR A 31 -0.25 6.53 -47.07
CA THR A 31 1.12 6.05 -46.85
C THR A 31 1.21 5.17 -45.60
N VAL A 32 0.65 5.62 -44.46
CA VAL A 32 0.62 4.83 -43.21
C VAL A 32 -0.16 3.53 -43.39
N SER A 33 -1.32 3.57 -44.05
CA SER A 33 -2.09 2.35 -44.36
C SER A 33 -1.30 1.37 -45.24
N ARG A 34 -0.52 1.89 -46.19
CA ARG A 34 0.36 1.05 -47.03
C ARG A 34 1.51 0.41 -46.24
N TRP A 35 2.06 1.13 -45.27
CA TRP A 35 3.05 0.58 -44.35
C TRP A 35 2.46 -0.53 -43.47
N GLU A 36 1.28 -0.31 -42.88
CA GLU A 36 0.60 -1.31 -42.03
C GLU A 36 0.21 -2.60 -42.79
N THR A 37 0.07 -2.51 -44.12
CA THR A 37 -0.25 -3.64 -45.01
C THR A 37 0.96 -4.24 -45.71
N ASP A 38 2.18 -3.82 -45.33
CA ASP A 38 3.45 -4.23 -45.97
C ASP A 38 3.50 -3.97 -47.49
N SER A 39 2.65 -3.07 -48.00
CA SER A 39 2.57 -2.72 -49.43
C SER A 39 3.48 -1.55 -49.83
N ALA A 40 4.11 -0.92 -48.84
CA ALA A 40 5.21 0.03 -48.98
C ALA A 40 6.07 -0.02 -47.72
N PHE A 41 7.32 0.44 -47.84
CA PHE A 41 8.23 0.58 -46.71
C PHE A 41 8.59 2.07 -46.52
N PRO A 42 8.69 2.58 -45.29
CA PRO A 42 9.13 3.96 -45.05
C PRO A 42 10.60 4.15 -45.48
N ASP A 43 10.97 5.40 -45.74
CA ASP A 43 12.38 5.76 -45.83
C ASP A 43 13.05 5.72 -44.45
N MET A 44 14.38 5.86 -44.43
CA MET A 44 15.15 5.79 -43.19
C MET A 44 14.77 6.91 -42.21
N ASP A 45 14.44 8.10 -42.71
CA ASP A 45 14.10 9.25 -41.87
C ASP A 45 12.77 9.00 -41.13
N LYS A 46 11.72 8.55 -41.83
CA LYS A 46 10.44 8.22 -41.18
C LYS A 46 10.55 6.99 -40.28
N LEU A 47 11.43 6.05 -40.62
CA LEU A 47 11.69 4.89 -39.78
C LEU A 47 12.35 5.27 -38.44
N LEU A 48 13.30 6.20 -38.44
CA LEU A 48 13.90 6.75 -37.22
C LEU A 48 12.84 7.47 -36.36
N ILE A 49 12.01 8.32 -36.98
CA ILE A 49 10.94 9.02 -36.26
C ILE A 49 9.94 8.02 -35.66
N LEU A 50 9.61 6.92 -36.35
CA LEU A 50 8.77 5.85 -35.80
C LEU A 50 9.43 5.17 -34.58
N CYS A 51 10.74 4.91 -34.64
CA CYS A 51 11.47 4.32 -33.52
C CYS A 51 11.44 5.25 -32.30
N ASP A 52 11.66 6.55 -32.51
CA ASP A 52 11.62 7.57 -31.46
C ASP A 52 10.21 7.72 -30.89
N LEU A 53 9.19 7.81 -31.76
CA LEU A 53 7.79 7.94 -31.37
C LEU A 53 7.31 6.74 -30.53
N PHE A 54 7.74 5.53 -30.89
CA PHE A 54 7.32 4.30 -30.22
C PHE A 54 8.26 3.85 -29.10
N GLY A 55 9.43 4.49 -28.93
CA GLY A 55 10.43 4.12 -27.94
C GLY A 55 10.93 2.68 -28.11
N CYS A 56 11.14 2.26 -29.36
CA CYS A 56 11.55 0.91 -29.73
C CYS A 56 12.78 0.90 -30.64
N ASN A 57 13.51 -0.21 -30.64
CA ASN A 57 14.67 -0.38 -31.52
C ASN A 57 14.22 -0.64 -32.96
N MET A 58 14.96 -0.09 -33.93
CA MET A 58 14.67 -0.29 -35.36
C MET A 58 14.65 -1.76 -35.76
N GLU A 59 15.54 -2.58 -35.21
CA GLU A 59 15.57 -4.02 -35.47
C GLU A 59 14.24 -4.70 -35.09
N VAL A 60 13.66 -4.27 -33.96
CA VAL A 60 12.41 -4.78 -33.42
C VAL A 60 11.24 -4.35 -34.29
N LEU A 61 11.23 -3.07 -34.68
CA LEU A 61 10.21 -2.50 -35.53
C LEU A 61 10.19 -3.17 -36.91
N VAL A 62 11.36 -3.42 -37.51
CA VAL A 62 11.48 -3.92 -38.89
C VAL A 62 11.41 -5.45 -39.00
N ARG A 63 12.08 -6.18 -38.09
CA ARG A 63 12.25 -7.63 -38.21
C ARG A 63 11.78 -8.40 -36.98
N GLY A 64 11.70 -7.74 -35.83
CA GLY A 64 11.33 -8.36 -34.58
C GLY A 64 9.84 -8.65 -34.44
N ASN A 65 9.47 -9.03 -33.22
CA ASN A 65 8.10 -9.18 -32.79
C ASN A 65 7.84 -8.13 -31.72
N ALA A 66 7.32 -6.97 -32.15
CA ALA A 66 7.06 -5.83 -31.27
C ALA A 66 6.11 -6.20 -30.11
N GLU A 67 5.13 -7.06 -30.36
CA GLU A 67 4.20 -7.54 -29.34
C GLU A 67 4.91 -8.38 -28.28
N ALA A 68 5.74 -9.35 -28.70
CA ALA A 68 6.46 -10.22 -27.78
C ALA A 68 7.50 -9.45 -26.94
N GLU A 69 8.26 -8.54 -27.55
CA GLU A 69 9.22 -7.72 -26.81
C GLU A 69 8.51 -6.77 -25.84
N ASN A 70 7.41 -6.16 -26.26
CA ASN A 70 6.63 -5.31 -25.38
C ASN A 70 6.06 -6.10 -24.20
N ALA A 71 5.57 -7.33 -24.43
CA ALA A 71 5.10 -8.22 -23.37
C ALA A 71 6.23 -8.58 -22.39
N GLN A 72 7.43 -8.85 -22.90
CA GLN A 72 8.61 -9.13 -22.07
C GLN A 72 9.03 -7.91 -21.24
N ARG A 73 9.08 -6.71 -21.83
CA ARG A 73 9.37 -5.46 -21.10
C ARG A 73 8.32 -5.18 -20.03
N HIS A 74 7.04 -5.41 -20.34
CA HIS A 74 5.93 -5.29 -19.38
C HIS A 74 6.12 -6.26 -18.20
N GLU A 75 6.43 -7.52 -18.47
CA GLU A 75 6.63 -8.53 -17.44
C GLU A 75 7.85 -8.20 -16.56
N ALA A 76 8.97 -7.77 -17.15
CA ALA A 76 10.16 -7.36 -16.41
C ALA A 76 9.90 -6.15 -15.50
N ASN A 77 9.16 -5.13 -15.98
CA ASN A 77 8.78 -3.97 -15.18
C ASN A 77 7.86 -4.37 -14.01
N LEU A 78 6.89 -5.26 -14.27
CA LEU A 78 6.04 -5.80 -13.21
C LEU A 78 6.83 -6.64 -12.22
N GLU A 79 7.83 -7.41 -12.65
CA GLU A 79 8.67 -8.21 -11.77
C GLU A 79 9.51 -7.34 -10.82
N ALA A 80 10.11 -6.27 -11.34
CA ALA A 80 10.84 -5.29 -10.53
C ALA A 80 9.92 -4.65 -9.47
N TYR A 81 8.72 -4.21 -9.89
CA TYR A 81 7.70 -3.70 -8.97
C TYR A 81 7.25 -4.74 -7.95
N ASN A 82 7.02 -5.98 -8.37
CA ASN A 82 6.64 -7.09 -7.50
C ASN A 82 7.70 -7.35 -6.42
N LYS A 83 8.97 -7.39 -6.81
CA LYS A 83 10.10 -7.62 -5.91
C LYS A 83 10.17 -6.50 -4.88
N HIS A 84 10.12 -5.24 -5.32
CA HIS A 84 10.13 -4.08 -4.44
C HIS A 84 8.95 -4.09 -3.46
N MET A 85 7.73 -4.27 -3.96
CA MET A 85 6.53 -4.30 -3.11
C MET A 85 6.51 -5.47 -2.13
N ASN A 86 7.09 -6.62 -2.49
CA ASN A 86 7.21 -7.75 -1.56
C ASN A 86 8.20 -7.44 -0.43
N VAL A 87 9.35 -6.83 -0.73
CA VAL A 87 10.31 -6.39 0.29
C VAL A 87 9.69 -5.32 1.18
N TYR A 88 9.03 -4.32 0.59
CA TYR A 88 8.34 -3.27 1.33
C TYR A 88 7.21 -3.82 2.21
N THR A 89 6.43 -4.78 1.70
CA THR A 89 5.43 -5.51 2.49
C THR A 89 6.06 -6.21 3.69
N ALA A 90 7.17 -6.91 3.47
CA ALA A 90 7.86 -7.62 4.55
C ALA A 90 8.42 -6.66 5.61
N GLN A 91 8.95 -5.51 5.21
CA GLN A 91 9.44 -4.47 6.13
C GLN A 91 8.29 -3.89 6.98
N ILE A 92 7.19 -3.46 6.36
CA ILE A 92 6.06 -2.91 7.11
C ILE A 92 5.43 -3.96 8.03
N THR A 93 5.23 -5.18 7.52
CA THR A 93 4.66 -6.28 8.32
C THR A 93 5.56 -6.63 9.49
N SER A 94 6.86 -6.82 9.27
CA SER A 94 7.81 -7.15 10.33
C SER A 94 7.93 -6.05 11.38
N GLY A 95 7.92 -4.77 10.98
CA GLY A 95 7.93 -3.65 11.93
C GLY A 95 6.70 -3.65 12.85
N VAL A 96 5.50 -3.81 12.30
CA VAL A 96 4.25 -3.84 13.10
C VAL A 96 4.22 -5.08 14.00
N THR A 97 4.53 -6.26 13.46
CA THR A 97 4.57 -7.50 14.23
C THR A 97 5.63 -7.44 15.33
N LEU A 98 6.78 -6.80 15.10
CA LEU A 98 7.84 -6.67 16.11
C LEU A 98 7.43 -5.80 17.29
N ILE A 99 6.68 -4.72 17.07
CA ILE A 99 6.15 -3.88 18.16
C ILE A 99 5.21 -4.70 19.06
N LEU A 100 4.27 -5.43 18.45
CA LEU A 100 3.32 -6.26 19.19
C LEU A 100 3.98 -7.48 19.83
N ALA A 101 5.00 -8.06 19.19
CA ALA A 101 5.85 -9.08 19.78
C ALA A 101 6.62 -8.54 21.00
N GLY A 102 7.04 -7.27 20.99
CA GLY A 102 7.65 -6.63 22.16
C GLY A 102 6.69 -6.53 23.35
N VAL A 103 5.44 -6.15 23.11
CA VAL A 103 4.39 -6.14 24.16
C VAL A 103 4.10 -7.56 24.66
N THR A 104 4.01 -8.51 23.74
CA THR A 104 3.77 -9.93 24.06
C THR A 104 4.91 -10.50 24.91
N ALA A 105 6.16 -10.20 24.55
CA ALA A 105 7.34 -10.60 25.31
C ALA A 105 7.35 -9.95 26.70
N MET A 106 6.96 -8.69 26.82
CA MET A 106 6.82 -8.01 28.11
C MET A 106 5.81 -8.72 29.03
N LEU A 107 4.67 -9.17 28.50
CA LEU A 107 3.69 -9.94 29.27
C LEU A 107 4.23 -11.30 29.74
N PHE A 108 4.90 -12.05 28.86
CA PHE A 108 5.50 -13.32 29.25
C PHE A 108 6.66 -13.16 30.24
N LEU A 109 7.46 -12.10 30.12
CA LEU A 109 8.51 -11.77 31.08
C LEU A 109 7.93 -11.40 32.44
N SER A 110 6.81 -10.66 32.47
CA SER A 110 6.08 -10.37 33.70
C SER A 110 5.53 -11.66 34.33
N ALA A 111 4.89 -12.51 33.52
CA ALA A 111 4.36 -13.80 33.96
C ALA A 111 5.44 -14.75 34.51
N ALA A 112 6.66 -14.67 33.99
CA ALA A 112 7.83 -15.41 34.48
C ALA A 112 8.44 -14.81 35.77
N GLY A 113 7.87 -13.74 36.33
CA GLY A 113 8.34 -13.10 37.56
C GLY A 113 9.63 -12.29 37.40
N THR A 114 9.97 -11.89 36.16
CA THR A 114 11.14 -11.03 35.93
C THR A 114 10.86 -9.59 36.36
N ARG A 115 11.91 -8.79 36.60
CA ARG A 115 11.76 -7.38 36.98
C ARG A 115 11.09 -6.60 35.84
N GLU A 116 10.10 -5.78 36.17
CA GLU A 116 9.34 -4.95 35.20
C GLU A 116 10.23 -4.14 34.26
N VAL A 117 11.35 -3.62 34.78
CA VAL A 117 12.34 -2.85 34.00
C VAL A 117 12.89 -3.66 32.82
N VAL A 118 13.06 -4.98 32.96
CA VAL A 118 13.53 -5.85 31.87
C VAL A 118 12.50 -5.92 30.75
N GLY A 119 11.21 -6.11 31.09
CA GLY A 119 10.12 -6.12 30.11
C GLY A 119 10.00 -4.79 29.35
N LEU A 120 10.11 -3.68 30.07
CA LEU A 120 10.10 -2.33 29.49
C LEU A 120 11.29 -2.11 28.53
N VAL A 121 12.50 -2.51 28.93
CA VAL A 121 13.69 -2.44 28.06
C VAL A 121 13.49 -3.29 26.79
N THR A 122 12.99 -4.53 26.91
CA THR A 122 12.69 -5.39 25.76
C THR A 122 11.70 -4.73 24.79
N PHE A 123 10.63 -4.13 25.31
CA PHE A 123 9.65 -3.43 24.48
C PHE A 123 10.27 -2.24 23.73
N PHE A 124 11.08 -1.41 24.40
CA PHE A 124 11.74 -0.28 23.76
C PHE A 124 12.79 -0.70 22.70
N VAL A 125 13.48 -1.82 22.91
CA VAL A 125 14.37 -2.39 21.89
C VAL A 125 13.57 -2.80 20.65
N CYS A 126 12.44 -3.49 20.82
CA CYS A 126 11.54 -3.83 19.71
C CYS A 126 11.03 -2.59 18.96
N ILE A 127 10.62 -1.54 19.67
CA ILE A 127 10.20 -0.27 19.04
C ILE A 127 11.36 0.35 18.25
N THR A 128 12.55 0.42 18.83
CA THR A 128 13.71 1.04 18.19
C THR A 128 14.04 0.36 16.87
N LEU A 129 14.03 -0.98 16.86
CA LEU A 129 14.24 -1.78 15.65
C LEU A 129 13.10 -1.61 14.64
N ALA A 130 11.84 -1.58 15.09
CA ALA A 130 10.69 -1.38 14.21
C ALA A 130 10.71 0.00 13.54
N VAL A 131 11.03 1.07 14.29
CA VAL A 131 11.17 2.42 13.75
C VAL A 131 12.28 2.47 12.71
N PHE A 132 13.43 1.82 12.97
CA PHE A 132 14.50 1.72 11.99
C PHE A 132 14.02 1.05 10.69
N ILE A 133 13.27 -0.06 10.79
CA ILE A 133 12.71 -0.77 9.63
C ILE A 133 11.73 0.13 8.86
N PHE A 134 10.85 0.87 9.54
CA PHE A 134 9.89 1.77 8.89
C PHE A 134 10.58 2.93 8.17
N VAL A 135 11.58 3.56 8.79
CA VAL A 135 12.32 4.66 8.16
C VAL A 135 13.08 4.15 6.94
N ALA A 136 13.82 3.05 7.07
CA ALA A 136 14.55 2.45 5.96
C ALA A 136 13.62 2.03 4.81
N GLY A 137 12.50 1.37 5.13
CA GLY A 137 11.50 0.95 4.15
C GLY A 137 10.81 2.12 3.46
N GLY A 138 10.43 3.17 4.22
CA GLY A 138 9.79 4.36 3.67
C GLY A 138 10.69 5.15 2.72
N VAL A 139 11.96 5.35 3.10
CA VAL A 139 12.96 6.02 2.23
C VAL A 139 13.22 5.19 0.98
N ALA A 140 13.41 3.87 1.10
CA ALA A 140 13.60 2.99 -0.04
C ALA A 140 12.39 2.98 -0.98
N HIS A 141 11.17 3.00 -0.43
CA HIS A 141 9.94 3.05 -1.21
C HIS A 141 9.79 4.38 -1.96
N GLY A 142 10.07 5.50 -1.29
CA GLY A 142 10.05 6.82 -1.93
C GLY A 142 11.06 6.95 -3.08
N ASN A 143 12.29 6.43 -2.89
CA ASN A 143 13.30 6.40 -3.97
C ASN A 143 12.82 5.54 -5.15
N PHE A 144 12.25 4.37 -4.88
CA PHE A 144 11.70 3.51 -5.94
C PHE A 144 10.56 4.20 -6.69
N MET A 145 9.66 4.92 -6.01
CA MET A 145 8.60 5.68 -6.65
C MET A 145 9.13 6.78 -7.56
N ARG A 146 10.25 7.41 -7.19
CA ARG A 146 10.91 8.43 -8.00
C ARG A 146 11.57 7.84 -9.26
N GLU A 147 12.18 6.66 -9.14
CA GLU A 147 12.81 5.96 -10.26
C GLU A 147 11.80 5.25 -11.17
N ASN A 148 10.68 4.80 -10.61
CA ASN A 148 9.63 4.01 -11.28
C ASN A 148 8.24 4.63 -11.03
N PRO A 149 7.98 5.85 -11.53
CA PRO A 149 6.75 6.59 -11.22
C PRO A 149 5.50 6.02 -11.92
N ARG A 150 5.69 5.19 -12.95
CA ARG A 150 4.62 4.57 -13.72
C ARG A 150 4.76 3.06 -13.72
N VAL A 151 3.74 2.38 -13.22
CA VAL A 151 3.62 0.92 -13.29
C VAL A 151 2.42 0.57 -14.16
N GLU A 152 2.60 -0.43 -15.02
CA GLU A 152 1.54 -0.93 -15.89
C GLU A 152 0.59 -1.86 -15.13
N LYS A 153 -0.65 -1.99 -15.59
CA LYS A 153 -1.68 -2.78 -14.89
C LYS A 153 -1.39 -4.27 -14.97
N TYR A 154 -1.76 -4.98 -13.91
CA TYR A 154 -1.81 -6.44 -13.92
C TYR A 154 -2.92 -6.95 -14.85
N SER A 155 -2.76 -8.18 -15.35
CA SER A 155 -3.83 -8.91 -16.00
C SER A 155 -5.01 -9.15 -15.05
N ALA A 156 -6.24 -9.12 -15.59
CA ALA A 156 -7.47 -9.30 -14.81
C ALA A 156 -7.48 -10.63 -14.03
N ASP A 157 -6.87 -11.68 -14.58
CA ASP A 157 -6.77 -12.99 -13.96
C ASP A 157 -5.89 -12.98 -12.70
N LYS A 158 -4.75 -12.27 -12.73
CA LYS A 158 -3.86 -12.14 -11.57
C LYS A 158 -4.55 -11.37 -10.43
N VAL A 159 -5.25 -10.29 -10.77
CA VAL A 159 -5.98 -9.47 -9.78
C VAL A 159 -7.14 -10.26 -9.15
N SER A 160 -7.94 -10.96 -9.96
CA SER A 160 -9.08 -11.74 -9.47
C SER A 160 -8.63 -12.93 -8.60
N ALA A 161 -7.54 -13.60 -8.97
CA ALA A 161 -6.96 -14.69 -8.18
C ALA A 161 -6.53 -14.22 -6.78
N PHE A 162 -5.94 -13.03 -6.66
CA PHE A 162 -5.61 -12.43 -5.36
C PHE A 162 -6.86 -12.04 -4.57
N ARG A 163 -7.83 -11.35 -5.22
CA ARG A 163 -9.09 -10.93 -4.58
C ARG A 163 -9.87 -12.10 -3.99
N ARG A 164 -9.77 -13.30 -4.57
CA ARG A 164 -10.39 -14.51 -4.04
C ARG A 164 -9.71 -15.03 -2.76
N LYS A 165 -8.39 -14.84 -2.62
CA LYS A 165 -7.62 -15.28 -1.43
C LYS A 165 -7.71 -14.30 -0.26
N LEU A 166 -7.90 -13.01 -0.55
CA LEU A 166 -7.90 -11.94 0.46
C LEU A 166 -8.92 -12.17 1.61
N PRO A 167 -10.20 -12.54 1.36
CA PRO A 167 -11.15 -12.80 2.44
C PRO A 167 -10.74 -13.95 3.36
N TRP A 168 -10.10 -14.99 2.81
CA TRP A 168 -9.61 -16.12 3.60
C TRP A 168 -8.48 -15.74 4.55
N PHE A 169 -7.57 -14.85 4.14
CA PHE A 169 -6.55 -14.30 5.05
C PHE A 169 -7.17 -13.52 6.20
N ILE A 170 -8.13 -12.63 5.90
CA ILE A 170 -8.81 -11.81 6.90
C ILE A 170 -9.60 -12.71 7.87
N ALA A 171 -10.38 -13.65 7.34
CA ALA A 171 -11.16 -14.59 8.15
C ALA A 171 -10.25 -15.47 9.03
N GLY A 172 -9.12 -15.96 8.51
CA GLY A 172 -8.15 -16.73 9.27
C GLY A 172 -7.51 -15.94 10.41
N ALA A 173 -7.14 -14.69 10.18
CA ALA A 173 -6.63 -13.79 11.22
C ALA A 173 -7.68 -13.53 12.30
N THR A 174 -8.94 -13.27 11.92
CA THR A 174 -10.04 -13.09 12.88
C THR A 174 -10.28 -14.37 13.70
N ALA A 175 -10.31 -15.54 13.06
CA ALA A 175 -10.49 -16.81 13.73
C ALA A 175 -9.37 -17.10 14.74
N LEU A 176 -8.12 -16.75 14.43
CA LEU A 176 -6.99 -16.89 15.34
C LEU A 176 -7.18 -16.06 16.62
N ILE A 177 -7.66 -14.81 16.51
CA ILE A 177 -7.96 -13.97 17.68
C ILE A 177 -9.06 -14.61 18.52
N LEU A 178 -10.14 -15.10 17.89
CA LEU A 178 -11.24 -15.77 18.60
C LEU A 178 -10.76 -17.03 19.33
N ILE A 179 -9.87 -17.81 18.72
CA ILE A 179 -9.24 -18.96 19.38
C ILE A 179 -8.42 -18.50 20.60
N GLY A 180 -7.67 -17.40 20.49
CA GLY A 180 -6.95 -16.81 21.62
C GLY A 180 -7.87 -16.37 22.76
N VAL A 181 -9.03 -15.78 22.44
CA VAL A 181 -10.03 -15.40 23.44
C VAL A 181 -10.61 -16.63 24.14
N ILE A 182 -10.96 -17.66 23.37
CA ILE A 182 -11.44 -18.94 23.92
C ILE A 182 -10.38 -19.55 24.84
N ALA A 183 -9.10 -19.50 24.45
CA ALA A 183 -8.00 -19.99 25.27
C ALA A 183 -7.90 -19.25 26.61
N VAL A 184 -7.97 -17.91 26.61
CA VAL A 184 -7.96 -17.13 27.86
C VAL A 184 -9.14 -17.50 28.75
N VAL A 185 -10.37 -17.52 28.21
CA VAL A 185 -11.56 -17.89 28.98
C VAL A 185 -11.44 -19.30 29.55
N ALA A 186 -10.88 -20.24 28.79
CA ALA A 186 -10.66 -21.61 29.24
C ALA A 186 -9.54 -21.74 30.27
N MET A 187 -8.57 -20.83 30.31
CA MET A 187 -7.47 -20.84 31.29
C MET A 187 -7.83 -20.11 32.59
N THR A 188 -8.72 -19.13 32.52
CA THR A 188 -9.13 -18.28 33.66
C THR A 188 -10.60 -18.50 34.02
N TYR A 189 -11.16 -19.69 33.77
CA TYR A 189 -12.59 -19.98 34.04
C TYR A 189 -12.89 -20.09 35.54
N GLU A 190 -11.90 -20.49 36.34
CA GLU A 190 -12.01 -20.68 37.78
C GLU A 190 -11.32 -19.52 38.50
N GLU A 191 -12.11 -18.70 39.19
CA GLU A 191 -11.57 -17.58 39.96
C GLU A 191 -10.64 -18.08 41.06
N GLY A 192 -9.46 -17.47 41.18
CA GLY A 192 -8.49 -17.85 42.22
C GLY A 192 -7.63 -19.08 41.88
N TYR A 193 -7.80 -19.69 40.71
CA TYR A 193 -7.00 -20.84 40.29
C TYR A 193 -5.69 -20.42 39.61
N ALA A 194 -4.58 -21.04 40.02
CA ALA A 194 -3.31 -21.02 39.31
C ALA A 194 -2.66 -22.42 39.37
N PRO A 195 -2.10 -22.92 38.26
CA PRO A 195 -1.36 -24.18 38.26
C PRO A 195 -0.13 -24.13 39.18
N GLU A 196 0.32 -25.30 39.64
CA GLU A 196 1.57 -25.41 40.41
C GLU A 196 2.74 -24.76 39.66
N GLY A 197 3.45 -23.85 40.34
CA GLY A 197 4.57 -23.10 39.77
C GLY A 197 4.22 -21.70 39.25
N PHE A 198 2.93 -21.32 39.18
CA PHE A 198 2.49 -19.96 38.87
C PHE A 198 1.95 -19.23 40.11
N THR A 199 2.17 -17.92 40.17
CA THR A 199 1.36 -17.03 41.02
C THR A 199 0.04 -16.75 40.31
N LEU A 200 -1.00 -16.33 41.06
CA LEU A 200 -2.29 -15.94 40.47
C LEU A 200 -2.12 -14.89 39.36
N GLU A 201 -1.41 -13.81 39.70
CA GLU A 201 -1.08 -12.72 38.78
C GLU A 201 -0.23 -13.20 37.58
N GLY A 202 0.72 -14.11 37.82
CA GLY A 202 1.55 -14.69 36.76
C GLY A 202 0.75 -15.58 35.79
N TRP A 203 -0.22 -16.34 36.30
CA TRP A 203 -1.10 -17.17 35.48
C TRP A 203 -2.03 -16.32 34.59
N GLU A 204 -2.64 -15.28 35.16
CA GLU A 204 -3.45 -14.31 34.41
C GLU A 204 -2.61 -13.59 33.34
N GLY A 205 -1.39 -13.16 33.69
CA GLY A 205 -0.45 -12.57 32.75
C GLY A 205 -0.03 -13.52 31.64
N PHE A 206 0.18 -14.81 31.94
CA PHE A 206 0.51 -15.84 30.97
C PHE A 206 -0.64 -16.10 29.99
N ALA A 207 -1.88 -16.22 30.49
CA ALA A 207 -3.08 -16.34 29.67
C ALA A 207 -3.24 -15.12 28.76
N ALA A 208 -3.10 -13.91 29.29
CA ALA A 208 -3.12 -12.68 28.50
C ALA A 208 -2.02 -12.67 27.42
N GLY A 209 -0.82 -13.16 27.72
CA GLY A 209 0.28 -13.34 26.76
C GLY A 209 -0.08 -14.26 25.58
N ILE A 210 -0.85 -15.32 25.81
CA ILE A 210 -1.33 -16.21 24.73
C ILE A 210 -2.29 -15.47 23.80
N LEU A 211 -3.25 -14.72 24.33
CA LEU A 211 -4.13 -13.90 23.52
C LEU A 211 -3.33 -12.85 22.73
N LEU A 212 -2.38 -12.17 23.37
CA LEU A 212 -1.54 -11.17 22.70
C LEU A 212 -0.65 -11.80 21.62
N THR A 213 -0.24 -13.05 21.77
CA THR A 213 0.46 -13.80 20.71
C THR A 213 -0.46 -14.01 19.51
N ALA A 214 -1.71 -14.44 19.74
CA ALA A 214 -2.71 -14.58 18.67
C ALA A 214 -2.98 -13.25 17.96
N VAL A 215 -3.12 -12.15 18.72
CA VAL A 215 -3.29 -10.79 18.19
C VAL A 215 -2.05 -10.33 17.41
N THR A 216 -0.84 -10.64 17.87
CA THR A 216 0.42 -10.30 17.18
C THR A 216 0.54 -10.99 15.82
N ILE A 217 0.17 -12.27 15.74
CA ILE A 217 0.17 -13.02 14.48
C ILE A 217 -0.95 -12.50 13.57
N ALA A 218 -2.16 -12.32 14.09
CA ALA A 218 -3.32 -11.86 13.33
C ALA A 218 -3.13 -10.45 12.76
N SER A 219 -2.59 -9.51 13.55
CA SER A 219 -2.25 -8.16 13.10
C SER A 219 -1.20 -8.17 12.00
N GLY A 220 -0.16 -9.01 12.10
CA GLY A 220 0.80 -9.23 11.02
C GLY A 220 0.12 -9.71 9.73
N LEU A 221 -0.82 -10.66 9.82
CA LEU A 221 -1.60 -11.13 8.68
C LEU A 221 -2.49 -10.02 8.08
N TYR A 222 -3.13 -9.19 8.90
CA TYR A 222 -3.93 -8.05 8.41
C TYR A 222 -3.07 -7.02 7.67
N VAL A 223 -1.91 -6.67 8.23
CA VAL A 223 -0.97 -5.74 7.60
C VAL A 223 -0.45 -6.32 6.30
N TYR A 224 -0.02 -7.58 6.30
CA TYR A 224 0.42 -8.28 5.09
C TYR A 224 -0.67 -8.28 4.01
N ALA A 225 -1.90 -8.63 4.37
CA ALA A 225 -3.05 -8.65 3.46
C ALA A 225 -3.35 -7.26 2.88
N GLY A 226 -3.31 -6.21 3.72
CA GLY A 226 -3.48 -4.83 3.30
C GLY A 226 -2.39 -4.36 2.33
N MET A 227 -1.13 -4.64 2.65
CA MET A 227 0.02 -4.29 1.79
C MET A 227 -0.01 -5.04 0.46
N GLN A 228 -0.37 -6.32 0.46
CA GLN A 228 -0.57 -7.06 -0.80
C GLN A 228 -1.74 -6.50 -1.59
N SER A 229 -2.82 -6.06 -0.94
CA SER A 229 -3.92 -5.38 -1.64
C SER A 229 -3.46 -4.08 -2.29
N ALA A 230 -2.65 -3.27 -1.60
CA ALA A 230 -2.06 -2.05 -2.13
C ALA A 230 -1.15 -2.32 -3.35
N LYS A 231 -0.36 -3.40 -3.29
CA LYS A 231 0.49 -3.84 -4.40
C LYS A 231 -0.30 -4.07 -5.71
N TYR A 232 -1.47 -4.70 -5.65
CA TYR A 232 -2.28 -4.93 -6.85
C TYR A 232 -3.09 -3.70 -7.29
N ASP A 233 -3.18 -2.66 -6.46
CA ASP A 233 -3.81 -1.39 -6.80
C ASP A 233 -2.82 -0.42 -7.46
N VAL A 234 -2.38 -0.80 -8.66
CA VAL A 234 -1.47 0.01 -9.49
C VAL A 234 -2.05 1.39 -9.82
N LYS A 235 -3.39 1.51 -9.86
CA LYS A 235 -4.07 2.78 -10.08
C LYS A 235 -3.79 3.74 -8.93
N ASN A 236 -3.88 3.26 -7.69
CA ASN A 236 -3.55 4.07 -6.53
C ASN A 236 -2.05 4.43 -6.48
N TYR A 237 -1.16 3.49 -6.80
CA TYR A 237 0.29 3.76 -6.89
C TYR A 237 0.62 4.89 -7.88
N ASN A 238 0.08 4.83 -9.10
CA ASN A 238 0.30 5.87 -10.11
C ASN A 238 -0.32 7.22 -9.67
N LYS A 239 -1.46 7.19 -8.94
CA LYS A 239 -2.09 8.39 -8.35
C LYS A 239 -1.18 9.04 -7.29
N GLU A 240 -0.55 8.24 -6.44
CA GLU A 240 0.39 8.70 -5.43
C GLU A 240 1.65 9.30 -6.05
N CYS A 241 2.24 8.64 -7.06
CA CYS A 241 3.38 9.19 -7.79
C CYS A 241 3.06 10.56 -8.45
N ARG A 242 1.85 10.73 -8.98
CA ARG A 242 1.38 12.02 -9.49
C ARG A 242 1.21 13.06 -8.37
N LYS A 243 0.69 12.67 -7.21
CA LYS A 243 0.49 13.57 -6.06
C LYS A 243 1.82 14.10 -5.50
N GLU A 244 2.86 13.27 -5.51
CA GLU A 244 4.24 13.61 -5.12
C GLU A 244 5.01 14.37 -6.22
N GLY A 245 4.45 14.50 -7.42
CA GLY A 245 5.08 15.21 -8.54
C GLY A 245 6.13 14.39 -9.30
N TYR A 246 6.14 13.07 -9.17
CA TYR A 246 7.06 12.18 -9.91
C TYR A 246 6.53 11.78 -11.29
N LEU A 247 5.23 11.95 -11.54
CA LEU A 247 4.56 11.61 -12.79
C LEU A 247 3.85 12.85 -13.37
N GLU A 248 4.24 13.28 -14.57
CA GLU A 248 3.64 14.42 -15.27
C GLU A 248 2.21 14.12 -15.77
N GLU A 249 1.39 15.17 -15.92
CA GLU A 249 -0.03 15.06 -16.31
C GLU A 249 -0.22 14.64 -17.78
N SER A 250 0.75 14.91 -18.65
CA SER A 250 0.69 14.66 -20.10
C SER A 250 1.05 13.23 -20.52
N ASP A 251 1.55 12.40 -19.61
CA ASP A 251 2.02 11.06 -19.94
C ASP A 251 0.83 10.10 -20.03
N GLY A 252 0.30 9.92 -21.25
CA GLY A 252 -0.96 9.27 -21.67
C GLY A 252 -1.34 7.93 -21.01
N GLY A 253 -1.57 7.94 -19.69
CA GLY A 253 -2.30 6.91 -18.97
C GLY A 253 -3.78 7.14 -19.13
N GLU A 254 -4.55 6.05 -19.03
CA GLU A 254 -6.01 6.08 -18.87
C GLU A 254 -6.41 7.31 -18.04
N ASN A 255 -7.40 8.07 -18.51
CA ASN A 255 -8.01 9.19 -17.80
C ASN A 255 -8.61 8.70 -16.48
N VAL A 256 -7.76 8.41 -15.50
CA VAL A 256 -8.12 8.34 -14.10
C VAL A 256 -8.48 9.77 -13.75
N PRO A 257 -9.73 10.04 -13.34
CA PRO A 257 -10.13 11.39 -12.98
C PRO A 257 -9.08 11.93 -12.01
N VAL A 258 -8.43 13.02 -12.41
CA VAL A 258 -7.61 13.79 -11.48
C VAL A 258 -8.56 14.16 -10.35
N PRO A 259 -8.22 13.88 -9.08
CA PRO A 259 -9.01 14.41 -7.97
C PRO A 259 -9.17 15.89 -8.23
N GLU A 260 -10.40 16.35 -8.44
CA GLU A 260 -10.65 17.76 -8.73
C GLU A 260 -9.94 18.60 -7.67
N GLU A 261 -9.56 19.85 -7.97
CA GLU A 261 -8.97 20.74 -6.96
C GLU A 261 -9.78 20.75 -5.65
N ARG A 262 -11.10 20.57 -5.75
CA ARG A 262 -12.01 20.35 -4.63
C ARG A 262 -11.69 19.12 -3.78
N GLU A 263 -11.38 17.98 -4.38
CA GLU A 263 -11.04 16.74 -3.67
C GLU A 263 -9.66 16.84 -3.00
N LYS A 264 -8.66 17.44 -3.68
CA LYS A 264 -7.37 17.76 -3.03
C LYS A 264 -7.55 18.72 -1.84
N LYS A 265 -8.42 19.72 -2.00
CA LYS A 265 -8.72 20.69 -0.94
C LYS A 265 -9.46 20.04 0.22
N SER A 266 -10.38 19.12 -0.04
CA SER A 266 -11.11 18.37 0.99
C SER A 266 -10.17 17.47 1.79
N GLU A 267 -9.27 16.73 1.14
CA GLU A 267 -8.25 15.91 1.84
C GLU A 267 -7.35 16.76 2.74
N ARG A 268 -6.84 17.90 2.24
CA ARG A 268 -6.01 18.82 3.03
C ARG A 268 -6.75 19.42 4.21
N LEU A 269 -8.02 19.79 4.02
CA LEU A 269 -8.88 20.31 5.08
C LEU A 269 -9.18 19.24 6.15
N ILE A 270 -9.51 18.01 5.74
CA ILE A 270 -9.75 16.89 6.67
C ILE A 270 -8.50 16.63 7.50
N GLY A 271 -7.33 16.57 6.86
CA GLY A 271 -6.06 16.37 7.57
C GLY A 271 -5.74 17.48 8.56
N SER A 272 -5.94 18.74 8.17
CA SER A 272 -5.67 19.91 9.02
C SER A 272 -6.64 20.01 10.20
N ILE A 273 -7.94 19.75 9.97
CA ILE A 273 -8.94 19.83 11.05
C ILE A 273 -8.79 18.64 12.00
N SER A 274 -8.54 17.43 11.49
CA SER A 274 -8.34 16.24 12.32
C SER A 274 -7.09 16.36 13.20
N SER A 275 -6.01 16.96 12.69
CA SER A 275 -4.81 17.20 13.49
C SER A 275 -5.07 18.21 14.61
N VAL A 276 -5.80 19.30 14.33
CA VAL A 276 -6.20 20.27 15.36
C VAL A 276 -7.07 19.62 16.44
N ILE A 277 -8.03 18.76 16.06
CA ILE A 277 -8.88 18.03 17.02
C ILE A 277 -8.03 17.16 17.93
N MET A 278 -7.10 16.37 17.38
CA MET A 278 -6.28 15.45 18.18
C MET A 278 -5.27 16.17 19.07
N LEU A 279 -4.68 17.26 18.60
CA LEU A 279 -3.80 18.11 19.42
C LEU A 279 -4.58 18.78 20.55
N SER A 280 -5.81 19.24 20.28
CA SER A 280 -6.69 19.80 21.30
C SER A 280 -7.11 18.74 22.33
N ALA A 281 -7.46 17.54 21.89
CA ALA A 281 -7.77 16.40 22.76
C ALA A 281 -6.59 16.06 23.68
N THR A 282 -5.37 16.07 23.14
CA THR A 282 -4.15 15.85 23.91
C THR A 282 -3.93 16.95 24.95
N ALA A 283 -4.10 18.22 24.57
CA ALA A 283 -3.98 19.35 25.49
C ALA A 283 -5.00 19.28 26.64
N VAL A 284 -6.26 18.92 26.33
CA VAL A 284 -7.32 18.74 27.32
C VAL A 284 -7.01 17.57 28.26
N TYR A 285 -6.53 16.44 27.73
CA TYR A 285 -6.11 15.31 28.54
C TYR A 285 -5.00 15.69 29.53
N LEU A 286 -3.96 16.37 29.05
CA LEU A 286 -2.86 16.85 29.91
C LEU A 286 -3.36 17.86 30.95
N ALA A 287 -4.25 18.78 30.58
CA ALA A 287 -4.84 19.74 31.52
C ALA A 287 -5.66 19.03 32.62
N LEU A 288 -6.48 18.04 32.26
CA LEU A 288 -7.26 17.24 33.21
C LEU A 288 -6.36 16.41 34.15
N GLY A 289 -5.28 15.83 33.60
CA GLY A 289 -4.28 15.11 34.37
C GLY A 289 -3.54 16.00 35.36
N PHE A 290 -2.91 17.08 34.90
CA PHE A 290 -2.07 17.92 35.75
C PHE A 290 -2.84 18.84 36.70
N LEU A 291 -3.99 19.39 36.30
CA LEU A 291 -4.74 20.34 37.15
C LEU A 291 -5.69 19.66 38.13
N ARG A 292 -6.20 18.48 37.78
CA ARG A 292 -7.26 17.81 38.55
C ARG A 292 -7.00 16.35 38.88
N ASN A 293 -5.82 15.83 38.53
CA ASN A 293 -5.41 14.44 38.78
C ASN A 293 -6.39 13.39 38.18
N LEU A 294 -7.14 13.78 37.15
CA LEU A 294 -8.20 13.00 36.50
C LEU A 294 -7.66 12.18 35.33
N TRP A 295 -6.61 11.39 35.57
CA TRP A 295 -6.01 10.53 34.54
C TRP A 295 -6.98 9.44 34.06
N HIS A 296 -7.80 8.91 34.98
CA HIS A 296 -8.92 8.01 34.70
C HIS A 296 -10.20 8.70 35.22
N PRO A 297 -11.17 9.09 34.38
CA PRO A 297 -11.47 8.64 33.01
C PRO A 297 -10.95 9.57 31.88
N GLY A 298 -9.89 10.35 32.11
CA GLY A 298 -9.41 11.37 31.17
C GLY A 298 -9.11 10.87 29.74
N TRP A 299 -8.75 9.59 29.59
CA TRP A 299 -8.50 8.98 28.28
C TRP A 299 -9.70 9.02 27.31
N VAL A 300 -10.93 9.17 27.82
CA VAL A 300 -12.17 9.26 27.02
C VAL A 300 -12.12 10.42 26.01
N VAL A 301 -11.33 11.46 26.28
CA VAL A 301 -11.14 12.60 25.37
C VAL A 301 -10.55 12.16 24.01
N PHE A 302 -9.71 11.12 23.98
CA PHE A 302 -9.18 10.57 22.72
C PHE A 302 -10.23 9.81 21.92
N ALA A 303 -11.11 9.05 22.58
CA ALA A 303 -12.23 8.37 21.92
C ALA A 303 -13.19 9.39 21.29
N ILE A 304 -13.52 10.46 22.03
CA ILE A 304 -14.33 11.58 21.51
C ILE A 304 -13.61 12.27 20.34
N GLY A 305 -12.31 12.52 20.45
CA GLY A 305 -11.50 13.12 19.39
C GLY A 305 -11.50 12.31 18.10
N GLY A 306 -11.36 10.98 18.20
CA GLY A 306 -11.45 10.06 17.07
C GLY A 306 -12.83 10.10 16.38
N ILE A 307 -13.91 10.08 17.16
CA ILE A 307 -15.28 10.20 16.65
C ILE A 307 -15.47 11.53 15.92
N LEU A 308 -14.99 12.64 16.48
CA LEU A 308 -15.04 13.95 15.86
C LEU A 308 -14.26 14.03 14.56
N CYS A 309 -13.06 13.43 14.48
CA CYS A 309 -12.31 13.33 13.23
C CYS A 309 -13.09 12.57 12.15
N GLY A 310 -13.77 11.49 12.53
CA GLY A 310 -14.68 10.74 11.66
C GLY A 310 -15.83 11.60 11.14
N ILE A 311 -16.50 12.34 12.02
CA ILE A 311 -17.59 13.26 11.65
C ILE A 311 -17.08 14.33 10.68
N VAL A 312 -15.94 14.96 10.95
CA VAL A 312 -15.34 15.97 10.07
C VAL A 312 -15.04 15.39 8.70
N SER A 313 -14.47 14.19 8.62
CA SER A 313 -14.19 13.52 7.35
C SER A 313 -15.47 13.34 6.53
N VAL A 314 -16.57 12.88 7.15
CA VAL A 314 -17.87 12.70 6.49
C VAL A 314 -18.46 14.04 6.05
N VAL A 315 -18.47 15.05 6.93
CA VAL A 315 -19.05 16.36 6.64
C VAL A 315 -18.28 17.09 5.54
N VAL A 316 -16.95 17.12 5.63
CA VAL A 316 -16.10 17.78 4.62
C VAL A 316 -16.21 17.06 3.29
N LYS A 317 -16.25 15.72 3.26
CA LYS A 317 -16.52 14.97 2.03
C LYS A 317 -17.93 15.21 1.49
N ALA A 318 -18.95 15.38 2.33
CA ALA A 318 -20.30 15.69 1.88
C ALA A 318 -20.45 17.12 1.32
N ILE A 319 -19.64 18.06 1.78
CA ILE A 319 -19.63 19.45 1.29
C ILE A 319 -18.82 19.59 -0.01
N TYR A 320 -17.73 18.82 -0.14
CA TYR A 320 -16.75 18.97 -1.22
C TYR A 320 -16.75 17.85 -2.27
N GLY A 321 -17.33 16.68 -1.97
CA GLY A 321 -17.48 15.56 -2.90
C GLY A 321 -18.85 15.61 -3.57
N GLU A 322 -18.89 15.61 -4.90
CA GLU A 322 -20.10 15.29 -5.63
C GLU A 322 -20.59 13.87 -5.28
N LYS A 323 -21.90 13.66 -5.39
CA LYS A 323 -22.61 12.40 -5.14
C LYS A 323 -22.01 11.20 -5.89
#